data_AF-A0A7J3A7P1-F1
#
_entry.id   AF-A0A7J3A7P1-F1
#
_cell.length_a   1.000
_cell.length_b   1.000
_cell.length_c   1.000
_cell.angle_alpha   90.00
_cell.angle_beta   90.00
_cell.angle_gamma   90.00
#
_symmetry.space_group_name_H-M   'P 1'
#
loop_
_entity.id
_entity.type
_entity.pdbx_description
1 polymer ?
#
loop_
_entity_poly.entity_id
_entity_poly.type
_entity_poly.pdbx_seq_one_letter_code
_entity_poly.pdbx_strand_id
1 'polypeptide(L)' 'MSQNYCPECGGVMTYEAPTRRYICTSCGLYLTKEEILDLKEKRREELSEKKRRKKERDEYLEWWLSKKK' A
#
# COMPACT_ATOMS: atom_id res chain seq x y z
N MET A 1 -17.72 -10.23 -8.55
CA MET A 1 -16.98 -10.97 -7.51
C MET A 1 -15.75 -10.15 -7.15
N SER A 2 -15.63 -9.68 -5.91
CA SER A 2 -14.45 -8.96 -5.42
C SER A 2 -13.26 -9.91 -5.37
N GLN A 3 -12.41 -9.87 -6.39
CA GLN A 3 -11.14 -10.60 -6.39
C GLN A 3 -10.21 -9.96 -5.34
N ASN A 4 -9.74 -10.78 -4.39
CA ASN A 4 -8.72 -10.34 -3.45
C ASN A 4 -7.36 -10.33 -4.17
N TYR A 5 -6.85 -9.13 -4.40
CA TYR A 5 -5.52 -8.92 -4.95
C TYR A 5 -4.47 -8.85 -3.84
N CYS A 6 -3.29 -9.38 -4.14
CA CYS A 6 -2.14 -9.33 -3.25
C CYS A 6 -1.73 -7.87 -3.01
N PRO A 7 -1.61 -7.43 -1.74
CA PRO A 7 -1.20 -6.07 -1.43
C PRO A 7 0.23 -5.77 -1.90
N GLU A 8 1.09 -6.79 -2.07
CA GLU A 8 2.48 -6.63 -2.48
C GLU A 8 2.64 -6.53 -4.00
N CYS A 9 2.18 -7.54 -4.73
CA CYS A 9 2.44 -7.67 -6.17
C CYS A 9 1.21 -7.41 -7.08
N GLY A 10 0.01 -7.23 -6.51
CA GLY A 10 -1.23 -7.09 -7.29
C GLY A 10 -1.70 -8.39 -7.95
N GLY A 11 -1.04 -9.53 -7.72
CA GLY A 11 -1.43 -10.83 -8.24
C GLY A 11 -2.70 -11.39 -7.62
N VAL A 12 -3.29 -12.39 -8.27
CA VAL A 12 -4.49 -13.08 -7.79
C VAL A 12 -4.17 -13.91 -6.54
N MET A 13 -5.01 -13.77 -5.51
CA MET A 13 -4.94 -14.62 -4.32
C MET A 13 -6.03 -15.68 -4.31
N THR A 14 -5.66 -16.87 -3.86
CA THR A 14 -6.54 -18.01 -3.64
C THR A 14 -6.76 -18.19 -2.14
N TYR A 15 -8.00 -18.48 -1.74
CA TYR A 15 -8.33 -18.77 -0.35
C TYR A 15 -8.23 -20.27 -0.06
N GLU A 16 -7.47 -20.63 0.97
CA GLU A 16 -7.34 -21.98 1.48
C GLU A 16 -8.22 -22.14 2.73
N ALA A 17 -9.35 -22.83 2.59
CA ALA A 17 -10.33 -23.00 3.66
C ALA A 17 -9.80 -23.75 4.90
N PRO A 18 -8.98 -24.82 4.78
CA PRO A 18 -8.46 -25.56 5.94
C PRO A 18 -7.70 -24.69 6.94
N THR A 19 -6.88 -23.77 6.44
CA THR A 19 -6.01 -22.91 7.26
C THR A 19 -6.57 -21.49 7.41
N ARG A 20 -7.68 -21.20 6.72
CA ARG A 20 -8.30 -19.87 6.61
C ARG A 20 -7.33 -18.79 6.15
N ARG A 21 -6.40 -19.15 5.27
CA ARG A 21 -5.37 -18.27 4.74
C ARG A 21 -5.56 -18.00 3.26
N TYR A 22 -4.89 -16.97 2.79
CA TYR A 22 -4.84 -16.55 1.40
C TYR A 22 -3.42 -16.76 0.88
N ILE A 23 -3.31 -17.40 -0.28
CA ILE A 23 -2.05 -17.65 -0.98
C ILE A 23 -2.03 -16.80 -2.25
N CYS A 24 -0.99 -16.01 -2.47
CA CYS A 24 -0.79 -15.33 -3.74
C CYS A 24 -0.11 -16.26 -4.76
N THR A 25 -0.70 -16.39 -5.94
CA THR A 25 -0.18 -17.23 -7.04
C THR A 25 1.04 -16.64 -7.74
N SER A 26 1.28 -15.33 -7.65
CA SER A 26 2.45 -14.68 -8.27
C SER A 26 3.68 -14.62 -7.36
N CYS A 27 3.52 -14.19 -6.10
CA CYS A 27 4.66 -13.97 -5.19
C CYS A 27 4.76 -15.01 -4.06
N GLY A 28 3.79 -15.92 -3.92
CA GLY A 28 3.80 -16.93 -2.86
C GLY A 28 3.44 -16.40 -1.47
N LEU A 29 2.95 -15.16 -1.34
CA LEU A 29 2.52 -14.60 -0.06
C LEU A 29 1.45 -15.49 0.58
N TYR A 30 1.66 -15.89 1.83
CA TYR A 30 0.71 -16.69 2.61
C TYR A 30 0.30 -15.95 3.87
N LEU A 31 -0.92 -15.43 3.89
CA LEU A 31 -1.38 -14.53 4.94
C LEU A 31 -2.83 -14.83 5.34
N THR A 32 -3.17 -14.53 6.57
CA THR A 32 -4.54 -14.48 7.05
C THR A 32 -5.25 -13.22 6.52
N LYS A 33 -6.58 -13.18 6.68
CA LYS A 33 -7.37 -12.00 6.32
C LYS A 33 -6.96 -10.76 7.11
N GLU A 34 -6.67 -10.93 8.40
CA GLU A 34 -6.27 -9.85 9.30
C GLU A 34 -4.92 -9.26 8.88
N GLU A 35 -3.92 -10.09 8.63
CA GLU A 35 -2.61 -9.62 8.14
C GLU A 35 -2.72 -8.87 6.80
N ILE A 36 -3.62 -9.29 5.90
CA ILE A 36 -3.87 -8.56 4.65
C ILE A 36 -4.46 -7.17 4.93
N LEU A 37 -5.35 -7.03 5.92
CA LEU A 37 -5.92 -5.74 6.28
C LEU A 37 -4.85 -4.83 6.89
N ASP A 38 -4.04 -5.36 7.81
CA ASP A 38 -2.94 -4.63 8.44
C ASP A 38 -1.93 -4.13 7.42
N LEU A 39 -1.53 -4.98 6.46
CA LEU A 39 -0.61 -4.56 5.38
C LEU A 39 -1.22 -3.48 4.49
N LYS A 40 -2.52 -3.57 4.20
CA LYS A 40 -3.22 -2.54 3.43
C LYS A 40 -3.32 -1.23 4.18
N GLU A 41 -3.53 -1.28 5.49
CA GLU A 41 -3.57 -0.11 6.36
C GLU A 41 -2.21 0.57 6.43
N LYS A 42 -1.15 -0.17 6.80
CA LYS A 42 0.22 0.35 6.84
C LYS A 42 0.62 1.01 5.52
N ARG A 43 0.34 0.34 4.38
CA ARG A 43 0.65 0.90 3.07
C ARG A 43 -0.11 2.19 2.79
N ARG A 44 -1.38 2.30 3.22
CA ARG A 44 -2.15 3.55 3.09
C ARG A 44 -1.54 4.67 3.93
N GLU A 45 -1.16 4.38 5.17
CA GLU A 45 -0.52 5.35 6.07
C GLU A 45 0.79 5.85 5.47
N GLU A 46 1.69 4.95 5.04
CA GLU A 46 2.96 5.32 4.41
C GLU A 46 2.78 6.18 3.15
N LEU A 47 1.79 5.85 2.30
CA LEU A 47 1.48 6.65 1.11
C LEU A 47 0.95 8.04 1.49
N SER A 48 0.16 8.14 2.56
CA SER A 48 -0.36 9.42 3.06
C SER A 48 0.78 10.30 3.58
N GLU A 49 1.71 9.73 4.35
CA GLU A 49 2.87 10.44 4.87
C GLU A 49 3.80 10.90 3.76
N LYS A 50 4.09 10.03 2.78
CA LYS A 50 4.91 10.38 1.61
C LYS A 50 4.29 11.53 0.83
N LYS A 51 2.96 11.52 0.62
CA LYS A 51 2.24 12.62 -0.04
C LYS A 51 2.35 13.93 0.74
N ARG A 52 2.17 13.88 2.06
CA ARG A 52 2.30 15.06 2.93
C ARG A 52 3.70 15.66 2.85
N ARG A 53 4.75 14.84 3.01
CA ARG A 53 6.14 15.27 2.90
C ARG A 53 6.48 15.86 1.54
N LYS A 54 5.94 15.27 0.46
CA LYS A 54 6.12 15.81 -0.89
C LYS A 54 5.48 17.19 -1.01
N LYS A 55 4.24 17.37 -0.52
CA LYS A 55 3.54 18.67 -0.54
C LYS A 55 4.32 19.74 0.23
N GLU A 56 4.79 19.42 1.44
CA GLU A 56 5.59 20.33 2.26
C GLU A 56 6.89 20.77 1.55
N ARG A 57 7.56 19.83 0.87
CA ARG A 57 8.76 20.11 0.08
C ARG A 57 8.45 21.00 -1.13
N ASP A 58 7.39 20.69 -1.86
CA ASP A 58 6.99 21.43 -3.06
C ASP A 58 6.58 22.87 -2.67
N GLU A 59 5.81 23.05 -1.59
CA GLU A 59 5.42 24.37 -1.05
C GLU A 59 6.64 25.20 -0.62
N TYR A 60 7.60 24.57 0.07
CA TYR A 60 8.85 25.25 0.45
C TYR A 60 9.66 25.69 -0.77
N LEU A 61 9.76 24.83 -1.78
CA LEU A 61 10.49 25.13 -3.02
C LEU A 61 9.84 26.29 -3.77
N GLU A 62 8.52 26.28 -3.93
CA GLU A 62 7.75 27.36 -4.56
C GLU A 62 7.95 28.68 -3.82
N TRP A 63 7.82 28.68 -2.49
CA TRP A 63 8.09 29.86 -1.67
C TRP A 63 9.51 30.40 -1.87
N TRP A 64 10.51 29.52 -1.87
CA TRP A 64 11.90 29.94 -2.03
C TRP A 64 12.18 30.52 -3.43
N LEU A 65 11.64 29.90 -4.49
CA LEU A 65 11.75 30.40 -5.85
C LEU A 65 11.05 31.75 -6.03
N SER A 66 9.92 31.97 -5.35
CA SER A 66 9.21 33.25 -5.38
C SER A 66 10.03 34.42 -4.81
N LYS A 67 10.93 34.15 -3.86
CA LYS A 67 11.83 35.16 -3.27
C LYS A 67 13.06 35.47 -4.12
N LYS A 68 13.39 34.60 -5.07
CA LYS A 68 14.55 34.75 -5.96
C LYS A 68 14.24 35.54 -7.23
N LYS A 69 12.96 35.88 -7.43
CA LYS A 69 12.43 36.61 -8.58
C LYS A 69 12.07 38.03 -8.16
#